data_AF-A0AA39IVZ2-F1
#
_entry.id   AF-A0AA39IVZ2-F1
#
_cell.length_a   1.000
_cell.length_b   1.000
_cell.length_c   1.000
_cell.angle_alpha   90.00
_cell.angle_beta   90.00
_cell.angle_gamma   90.00
#
_symmetry.space_group_name_H-M   'P 1'
#
loop_
_entity.id
_entity.type
_entity.pdbx_description
1 polymer ?
#
loop_
_entity_poly.entity_id
_entity_poly.type
_entity_poly.pdbx_seq_one_letter_code
_entity_poly.pdbx_strand_id
1 'polypeptide(L)'
;EDEFKELDSKLSDSIQLFDFLTRQVLAAKTHVHNIKSITHPIRRIPDEVWRELLLFAVAGSANSRPSIYDVPWLLAQVCHQWQVIAINTGALWT
;
A
#
# COMPACT_ATOMS: atom_id res chain seq x y z
N GLU A 1 -10.30 -36.31 38.67
CA GLU A 1 -11.28 -35.38 38.08
C GLU A 1 -10.68 -34.00 37.83
N ASP A 2 -9.91 -33.43 38.76
CA ASP A 2 -9.33 -32.09 38.58
C ASP A 2 -8.27 -31.99 37.47
N GLU A 3 -7.41 -33.00 37.28
CA GLU A 3 -6.45 -33.02 36.16
C GLU A 3 -7.12 -33.03 34.78
N PHE A 4 -8.26 -33.71 34.64
CA PHE A 4 -9.01 -33.73 33.38
C PHE A 4 -9.62 -32.36 33.08
N LYS A 5 -10.14 -31.66 34.09
CA LYS A 5 -10.66 -30.29 33.94
C LYS A 5 -9.57 -29.30 33.56
N GLU A 6 -8.37 -29.44 34.14
CA GLU A 6 -7.23 -28.60 33.77
C GLU A 6 -6.78 -28.86 32.33
N LEU A 7 -6.78 -30.12 31.90
CA LEU A 7 -6.44 -30.49 30.52
C LEU A 7 -7.45 -29.95 29.51
N ASP A 8 -8.75 -30.03 29.82
CA ASP A 8 -9.82 -29.48 28.99
C ASP A 8 -9.75 -27.95 28.90
N SER A 9 -9.38 -27.27 29.99
CA SER A 9 -9.14 -25.82 29.99
C SER A 9 -8.00 -25.45 29.04
N LYS A 10 -6.86 -26.14 29.15
CA LYS A 10 -5.71 -25.89 28.26
C LYS A 10 -6.02 -26.18 26.80
N LEU A 11 -6.83 -27.22 26.53
CA LEU A 11 -7.31 -27.53 25.19
C LEU A 11 -8.19 -26.41 24.64
N SER A 12 -9.14 -25.92 25.44
CA SER A 12 -10.00 -24.79 25.08
C SER A 12 -9.19 -23.53 24.78
N ASP A 13 -8.22 -23.19 25.64
CA ASP A 13 -7.35 -22.02 25.45
C ASP A 13 -6.52 -22.14 24.16
N SER A 14 -6.00 -23.33 23.87
CA SER A 14 -5.22 -23.60 22.66
C SER A 14 -6.07 -23.45 21.39
N ILE A 15 -7.32 -23.94 21.42
CA ILE A 15 -8.27 -23.79 20.32
C ILE A 15 -8.60 -22.31 20.09
N GLN A 16 -8.87 -21.56 21.15
CA GLN A 16 -9.15 -20.12 21.05
C GLN A 16 -7.98 -19.34 20.46
N LEU A 17 -6.76 -19.67 20.87
CA LEU A 17 -5.55 -19.06 20.32
C LEU A 17 -5.39 -19.41 18.84
N PHE A 18 -5.60 -20.67 18.46
CA PHE A 18 -5.51 -21.10 17.06
C PHE A 18 -6.53 -20.39 16.18
N ASP A 19 -7.78 -20.27 16.63
CA ASP A 19 -8.83 -19.53 15.95
C ASP A 19 -8.46 -18.05 15.78
N PHE A 20 -7.92 -17.44 16.83
CA PHE A 20 -7.45 -16.06 16.80
C PHE A 20 -6.35 -15.85 15.76
N LEU A 21 -5.32 -16.71 15.75
CA LEU A 21 -4.25 -16.64 14.76
C LEU A 21 -4.77 -16.85 13.34
N THR A 22 -5.69 -17.80 13.15
CA THR A 22 -6.30 -18.09 11.85
C THR A 22 -7.05 -16.87 11.32
N ARG A 23 -7.81 -16.17 12.17
CA ARG A 23 -8.48 -14.91 11.80
C ARG A 23 -7.48 -13.83 11.40
N GLN A 24 -6.39 -13.69 12.14
CA GLN A 24 -5.34 -12.71 11.79
C GLN A 24 -4.70 -13.00 10.43
N VAL A 25 -4.38 -14.27 10.16
CA VAL A 25 -3.80 -14.67 8.87
C VAL A 25 -4.77 -14.41 7.72
N LEU A 26 -6.05 -14.72 7.90
CA LEU A 26 -7.08 -14.45 6.88
C LEU A 26 -7.28 -12.95 6.64
N ALA A 27 -7.28 -12.14 7.70
CA ALA A 27 -7.36 -10.69 7.59
C ALA A 27 -6.15 -10.14 6.81
N ALA A 28 -4.93 -10.51 7.18
CA ALA A 28 -3.71 -10.09 6.49
C ALA A 28 -3.72 -10.50 5.02
N LYS A 29 -4.15 -11.73 4.70
CA LYS A 29 -4.27 -12.21 3.32
C LYS A 29 -5.26 -11.39 2.51
N THR A 30 -6.38 -11.02 3.12
CA THR A 30 -7.41 -10.17 2.49
C THR A 30 -6.88 -8.76 2.22
N HIS A 31 -6.18 -8.15 3.19
CA HIS A 31 -5.52 -6.86 3.01
C HIS A 31 -4.52 -6.88 1.86
N VAL A 32 -3.65 -7.89 1.80
CA VAL A 32 -2.68 -8.04 0.71
C VAL A 32 -3.38 -8.23 -0.64
N HIS A 33 -4.46 -9.01 -0.69
CA HIS A 33 -5.24 -9.19 -1.91
C HIS A 33 -5.85 -7.87 -2.40
N ASN A 34 -6.45 -7.09 -1.49
CA ASN A 34 -7.04 -5.79 -1.82
C ASN A 34 -6.00 -4.79 -2.32
N ILE A 35 -4.80 -4.76 -1.72
CA ILE A 35 -3.70 -3.91 -2.21
C ILE A 35 -3.25 -4.37 -3.61
N LYS A 36 -3.18 -5.68 -3.86
CA LYS A 36 -2.81 -6.21 -5.17
C LYS A 36 -3.86 -5.90 -6.24
N SER A 37 -5.15 -5.90 -5.90
CA SER A 37 -6.21 -5.59 -6.87
C SER A 37 -6.16 -4.15 -7.36
N ILE A 38 -5.77 -3.19 -6.52
CA ILE A 38 -5.60 -1.77 -6.91
C ILE A 38 -4.24 -1.48 -7.57
N THR A 39 -3.16 -2.15 -7.15
CA THR A 39 -1.82 -1.89 -7.68
C THR A 39 -1.60 -2.52 -9.05
N HIS A 40 -2.30 -3.59 -9.38
CA HIS A 40 -2.17 -4.26 -10.68
C HIS A 40 -2.64 -3.39 -11.87
N PRO A 41 -3.77 -2.68 -11.81
CA PRO A 41 -4.15 -1.67 -12.81
C PRO A 41 -3.10 -0.55 -12.94
N ILE A 42 -2.58 -0.04 -11.83
CA ILE A 42 -1.57 1.05 -11.82
C ILE A 42 -0.32 0.63 -12.61
N ARG A 43 0.13 -0.61 -12.46
CA ARG A 43 1.31 -1.14 -13.19
C ARG A 43 1.07 -1.44 -14.66
N ARG A 44 -0.18 -1.45 -15.13
CA ARG A 44 -0.53 -1.72 -16.54
C ARG A 44 -0.63 -0.47 -17.40
N ILE A 45 -0.63 0.70 -16.77
CA ILE A 45 -0.70 1.98 -17.48
C ILE A 45 0.68 2.26 -18.12
N PRO A 46 0.73 2.61 -19.42
CA PRO A 46 1.96 3.00 -20.09
C PRO A 46 2.63 4.23 -19.46
N ASP A 47 3.95 4.32 -19.62
CA ASP A 47 4.74 5.40 -19.01
C ASP A 47 4.37 6.79 -19.55
N GLU A 48 3.91 6.88 -20.81
CA GLU A 48 3.45 8.13 -21.42
C GLU A 48 2.17 8.64 -20.76
N VAL A 49 1.23 7.74 -20.48
CA VAL A 49 -0.02 8.09 -19.80
C VAL A 49 0.26 8.51 -18.37
N TRP A 50 1.16 7.80 -17.69
CA TRP A 50 1.62 8.21 -16.37
C TRP A 50 2.24 9.60 -16.36
N ARG A 51 3.11 9.91 -17.34
CA ARG A 51 3.73 11.23 -17.46
C ARG A 51 2.69 12.35 -17.52
N GLU A 52 1.68 12.21 -18.37
CA GLU A 52 0.58 13.18 -18.48
C GLU A 52 -0.21 13.32 -17.18
N LEU A 53 -0.49 12.20 -16.50
CA LEU A 53 -1.17 12.22 -15.19
C LEU A 53 -0.35 12.96 -14.13
N LEU A 54 0.97 12.72 -14.07
CA LEU A 54 1.86 13.41 -13.14
C LEU A 54 1.93 14.92 -13.44
N LEU A 55 2.03 15.29 -14.72
CA LEU A 55 2.04 16.70 -15.14
C LEU A 55 0.73 17.39 -14.77
N PHE A 56 -0.40 16.73 -15.01
CA PHE A 56 -1.71 17.24 -14.61
C PHE A 56 -1.81 17.44 -13.09
N ALA A 57 -1.34 16.48 -12.30
CA ALA A 57 -1.34 16.56 -10.84
C ALA A 57 -0.50 17.73 -10.32
N VAL A 58 0.68 17.96 -10.90
CA VAL A 58 1.57 19.08 -10.53
C VAL A 58 0.98 20.42 -10.96
N ALA A 59 0.43 20.51 -12.16
CA ALA A 59 -0.23 21.74 -12.65
C ALA A 59 -1.42 22.16 -11.78
N GLY A 60 -2.19 21.20 -11.25
CA GLY A 60 -3.25 21.45 -10.28
C GLY A 60 -2.77 21.97 -8.91
N SER A 61 -1.47 21.86 -8.61
CA SER A 61 -0.85 22.24 -7.34
C SER A 61 -0.09 23.57 -7.38
N ALA A 62 -0.14 24.30 -8.49
CA ALA A 62 0.70 25.43 -8.88
C ALA A 62 0.71 26.67 -7.95
N ASN A 63 0.06 26.63 -6.78
CA ASN A 63 -0.02 27.76 -5.84
C ASN A 63 0.85 27.59 -4.59
N SER A 64 1.72 26.59 -4.51
CA SER A 64 2.56 26.34 -3.34
C SER A 64 4.05 26.57 -3.63
N ARG A 65 4.71 27.25 -2.69
CA ARG A 65 6.17 27.47 -2.71
C ARG A 65 6.89 26.13 -2.73
N PRO A 66 8.04 26.02 -3.44
CA PRO A 66 8.76 24.78 -3.50
C PRO A 66 9.19 24.31 -2.11
N SER A 67 8.82 23.08 -1.77
CA SER A 67 8.93 22.38 -0.50
C SER A 67 9.30 20.92 -0.76
N ILE A 68 9.96 20.27 0.20
CA ILE A 68 10.18 18.82 0.14
C ILE A 68 8.87 18.01 0.18
N TYR A 69 7.74 18.67 0.50
CA TYR A 69 6.39 18.13 0.42
C TYR A 69 5.69 18.49 -0.89
N ASP A 70 6.41 19.00 -1.89
CA ASP A 70 5.82 19.31 -3.18
C ASP A 70 5.32 18.04 -3.87
N VAL A 71 4.27 18.23 -4.66
CA VAL A 71 3.61 17.17 -5.40
C VAL A 71 4.57 16.29 -6.23
N PRO A 72 5.59 16.82 -6.94
CA PRO A 72 6.56 15.98 -7.66
C PRO A 72 7.33 15.01 -6.76
N TRP A 73 7.74 15.44 -5.56
CA TRP A 73 8.45 14.60 -4.59
C TRP A 73 7.54 13.51 -4.00
N LEU A 74 6.30 13.87 -3.66
CA LEU A 74 5.32 12.90 -3.15
C LEU A 74 5.01 11.83 -4.19
N LEU A 75 4.84 12.23 -5.46
CA LEU A 75 4.58 11.31 -6.56
C LEU A 75 5.75 10.35 -6.81
N ALA A 76 6.99 10.83 -6.70
CA ALA A 76 8.19 10.00 -6.85
C ALA A 76 8.34 8.94 -5.74
N GLN A 77 7.65 9.09 -4.59
CA GLN A 77 7.71 8.14 -3.47
C GLN A 77 6.66 7.02 -3.54
N VAL A 78 5.72 7.07 -4.49
CA VAL A 78 4.61 6.09 -4.56
C VAL A 78 5.09 4.70 -4.99
N CYS A 79 5.82 4.61 -6.09
CA CYS A 79 6.41 3.35 -6.56
C CYS A 79 7.58 3.60 -7.52
N HIS A 80 8.38 2.55 -7.78
CA HIS A 80 9.54 2.64 -8.65
C HIS A 80 9.20 3.16 -10.07
N GLN A 81 8.06 2.76 -10.64
CA GLN A 81 7.65 3.24 -11.97
C GLN A 81 7.42 4.75 -11.97
N TRP A 82 6.66 5.26 -10.98
CA TRP A 82 6.40 6.69 -10.87
C TRP A 82 7.67 7.47 -10.56
N GLN A 83 8.57 6.92 -9.75
CA GLN A 83 9.88 7.51 -9.47
C GLN A 83 10.69 7.69 -10.75
N VAL A 84 10.80 6.65 -11.57
CA VAL A 84 11.54 6.69 -12.85
C VAL A 84 10.93 7.73 -13.78
N ILE A 85 9.61 7.76 -13.92
CA ILE A 85 8.92 8.72 -14.78
C ILE A 85 9.09 10.14 -14.27
N ALA A 86 8.95 10.36 -12.95
CA ALA A 86 9.06 11.67 -12.34
C ALA A 86 10.47 12.25 -12.50
N ILE A 87 11.52 11.46 -12.24
CA ILE A 87 12.92 11.88 -12.40
C ILE A 87 13.23 12.18 -13.88
N ASN A 88 12.72 11.37 -14.81
CA ASN A 88 12.99 11.55 -16.24
C ASN A 88 12.15 12.66 -16.90
N THR A 89 11.14 13.19 -16.20
CA THR A 89 10.26 14.24 -16.74
C THR A 89 10.63 15.58 -16.14
N GLY A 90 11.58 16.29 -16.77
CA GLY A 90 12.08 17.58 -16.30
C GLY A 90 10.99 18.64 -16.07
N ALA A 91 9.92 18.62 -16.85
CA ALA A 91 8.80 19.56 -16.74
C ALA A 91 8.02 19.49 -15.40
N LEU A 92 8.19 18.43 -14.60
CA LEU A 92 7.60 18.34 -13.25
C LEU A 92 8.33 19.19 -12.21
N TRP A 93 9.57 19.59 -12.50
CA TRP A 93 10.48 20.24 -11.56
C TRP A 93 10.76 21.71 -11.90
N THR A 94 9.98 22.27 -12.84
CA THR A 94 10.11 23.64 -13.34
C THR A 94 8.96 24.50 -12.83
#